data_AF-A0A392PIP7-F1
#
_entry.id   AF-A0A392PIP7-F1
#
_cell.length_a   1.000
_cell.length_b   1.000
_cell.length_c   1.000
_cell.angle_alpha   90.00
_cell.angle_beta   90.00
_cell.angle_gamma   90.00
#
_symmetry.space_group_name_H-M   'P 1'
#
loop_
_entity.id
_entity.type
_entity.pdbx_description
1 polymer ?
#
loop_
_entity_poly.entity_id
_entity_poly.type
_entity_poly.pdbx_seq_one_letter_code
_entity_poly.pdbx_strand_id
1 'polypeptide(L)'
;MATNQGVLSSLDNAKTQSYHYMAIVIAGMGFFTDAYDLFCITAVTKLIGRLYYSDPTSHLPGILPTNVNNAITGVALCGTLAGQLFFGWLGDKLGRKKVYGITLTTMVGFALLSGLSFGSTSKTVVTSLCFFRFWLGFGIGGDYPLSAVIMSEYANQKTRGSFIAAVFAMQGVGILVAGGVAMFVS
;
A
#
# COMPACT_ATOMS: atom_id res chain seq x y z
N MET A 1 -21.91 -14.00 -29.66
CA MET A 1 -20.83 -13.00 -29.85
C MET A 1 -21.36 -11.56 -30.02
N ALA A 2 -22.55 -11.32 -30.60
CA ALA A 2 -23.11 -9.96 -30.76
C ALA A 2 -23.54 -9.25 -29.46
N THR A 3 -23.91 -9.98 -28.41
CA THR A 3 -24.42 -9.40 -27.14
C THR A 3 -23.35 -8.65 -26.35
N ASN A 4 -22.08 -9.06 -26.43
CA ASN A 4 -20.98 -8.42 -25.70
C ASN A 4 -20.61 -7.04 -26.28
N GLN A 5 -20.78 -6.84 -27.59
CA GLN A 5 -20.51 -5.55 -28.23
C GLN A 5 -21.54 -4.48 -27.81
N GLY A 6 -22.82 -4.84 -27.65
CA GLY A 6 -23.85 -3.91 -27.17
C GLY A 6 -23.63 -3.47 -25.71
N VAL A 7 -23.16 -4.38 -24.85
CA VAL A 7 -22.82 -4.08 -23.45
C VAL A 7 -21.57 -3.19 -23.37
N LEU A 8 -20.53 -3.50 -24.15
CA LEU A 8 -19.32 -2.68 -24.25
C LEU A 8 -19.63 -1.27 -24.79
N SER A 9 -20.51 -1.15 -25.79
CA SER A 9 -20.94 0.13 -26.36
C SER A 9 -21.76 0.97 -25.37
N SER A 10 -22.56 0.31 -24.52
CA SER A 10 -23.35 0.98 -23.49
C SER A 10 -22.48 1.42 -22.30
N LEU A 11 -21.41 0.69 -21.99
CA LEU A 11 -20.35 1.09 -21.06
C LEU A 11 -19.53 2.28 -21.60
N ASP A 12 -19.20 2.29 -22.90
CA ASP A 12 -18.45 3.38 -23.55
C ASP A 12 -19.27 4.67 -23.77
N ASN A 13 -20.61 4.58 -23.77
CA ASN A 13 -21.49 5.76 -23.89
C ASN A 13 -22.10 6.23 -22.56
N ALA A 14 -21.81 5.56 -21.44
CA ALA A 14 -22.30 5.98 -20.14
C ALA A 14 -21.68 7.33 -19.75
N LYS A 15 -22.53 8.34 -19.56
CA LYS A 15 -22.14 9.64 -18.99
C LYS A 15 -21.36 9.39 -17.69
N THR A 16 -20.29 10.15 -17.46
CA THR A 16 -19.51 10.13 -16.21
C THR A 16 -20.42 10.38 -15.02
N GLN A 17 -20.98 9.32 -14.46
CA GLN A 17 -21.86 9.36 -13.30
C GLN A 17 -21.00 9.41 -12.04
N SER A 18 -21.53 9.98 -10.95
CA SER A 18 -20.85 10.09 -9.64
C SER A 18 -20.28 8.75 -9.12
N TYR A 19 -20.80 7.63 -9.63
CA TYR A 19 -20.32 6.29 -9.33
C TYR A 19 -18.89 6.01 -9.85
N HIS A 20 -18.50 6.55 -11.01
CA HIS A 20 -17.13 6.44 -11.51
C HIS A 20 -16.17 7.25 -10.65
N TYR A 21 -16.58 8.43 -10.21
CA TYR A 21 -15.79 9.26 -9.29
C TYR A 21 -15.60 8.58 -7.94
N MET A 22 -16.66 7.95 -7.40
CA MET A 22 -16.57 7.16 -6.18
C MET A 22 -15.64 5.94 -6.33
N ALA A 23 -15.68 5.23 -7.46
CA ALA A 23 -14.76 4.13 -7.72
C ALA A 23 -13.29 4.61 -7.81
N ILE A 24 -13.04 5.77 -8.41
CA ILE A 24 -11.72 6.40 -8.48
C ILE A 24 -11.22 6.80 -7.09
N VAL A 25 -12.08 7.38 -6.26
CA VAL A 25 -11.72 7.73 -4.88
C VAL A 25 -11.40 6.47 -4.09
N ILE A 26 -12.19 5.39 -4.21
CA ILE A 26 -11.93 4.13 -3.52
C ILE A 26 -10.60 3.50 -3.98
N ALA A 27 -10.34 3.43 -5.29
CA ALA A 27 -9.08 2.92 -5.82
C ALA A 27 -7.88 3.82 -5.45
N GLY A 28 -8.07 5.14 -5.51
CA GLY A 28 -7.08 6.14 -5.12
C GLY A 28 -6.72 6.08 -3.64
N MET A 29 -7.67 5.75 -2.76
CA MET A 29 -7.39 5.50 -1.34
C MET A 29 -6.48 4.28 -1.13
N GLY A 30 -6.58 3.25 -1.98
CA GLY A 30 -5.66 2.10 -1.97
C GLY A 30 -4.22 2.53 -2.22
N PHE A 31 -3.97 3.18 -3.37
CA PHE A 31 -2.64 3.70 -3.72
C PHE A 31 -2.11 4.76 -2.75
N PHE A 32 -3.00 5.60 -2.22
CA PHE A 32 -2.65 6.56 -1.16
C PHE A 32 -2.12 5.84 0.08
N THR A 33 -2.83 4.80 0.54
CA THR A 33 -2.46 4.07 1.75
C THR A 33 -1.17 3.27 1.54
N ASP A 34 -0.97 2.72 0.34
CA ASP A 34 0.28 2.05 -0.02
C ASP A 34 1.48 3.01 0.06
N ALA A 35 1.40 4.14 -0.63
CA ALA A 35 2.47 5.13 -0.62
C ALA A 35 2.76 5.66 0.80
N TYR A 36 1.69 5.84 1.58
CA TYR A 36 1.79 6.25 2.96
C TYR A 36 2.56 5.23 3.80
N ASP A 37 2.24 3.93 3.72
CA ASP A 37 2.93 2.90 4.51
C ASP A 37 4.41 2.73 4.11
N LEU A 38 4.70 2.74 2.80
CA LEU A 38 6.06 2.64 2.28
C LEU A 38 6.93 3.83 2.70
N PHE A 39 6.36 5.02 2.89
CA PHE A 39 7.13 6.20 3.30
C PHE A 39 7.18 6.37 4.82
N CYS A 40 6.08 6.12 5.52
CA CYS A 40 5.96 6.23 6.98
C CYS A 40 7.01 5.41 7.72
N ILE A 41 7.44 4.27 7.17
CA ILE A 41 8.47 3.43 7.78
C ILE A 41 9.78 4.16 8.05
N THR A 42 10.16 5.10 7.19
CA THR A 42 11.41 5.85 7.35
C THR A 42 11.36 6.74 8.59
N ALA A 43 10.17 7.22 8.97
CA ALA A 43 9.96 7.95 10.21
C ALA A 43 9.94 6.99 11.42
N VAL A 44 9.24 5.86 11.29
CA VAL A 44 9.15 4.84 12.34
C VAL A 44 10.53 4.27 12.70
N THR A 45 11.39 3.96 11.72
CA THR A 45 12.74 3.45 12.00
C THR A 45 13.63 4.48 12.70
N LYS A 46 13.47 5.77 12.40
CA LYS A 46 14.13 6.87 13.12
C LYS A 46 13.65 6.97 14.58
N LEU A 47 12.35 6.86 14.81
CA LEU A 47 11.77 6.87 16.17
C LEU A 47 12.22 5.67 17.00
N ILE A 48 12.23 4.46 16.42
CA ILE A 48 12.74 3.26 17.09
C ILE A 48 14.24 3.40 17.40
N GLY A 49 15.02 4.00 16.48
CA GLY A 49 16.43 4.33 16.72
C GLY A 49 16.61 5.24 17.93
N ARG A 50 15.83 6.31 18.04
CA ARG A 50 15.87 7.22 19.20
C ARG A 50 15.38 6.57 20.49
N LEU A 51 14.36 5.73 20.46
CA LEU A 51 13.76 5.17 21.68
C LEU A 51 14.60 4.04 22.29
N TYR A 52 15.19 3.18 21.44
CA TYR A 52 15.83 1.94 21.87
C TYR A 52 17.35 1.90 21.70
N TYR A 53 17.91 2.75 20.83
CA TYR A 53 19.35 2.81 20.54
C TYR A 53 19.96 4.16 20.90
N SER A 54 19.34 4.91 21.83
CA SER A 54 19.96 6.10 22.41
C SER A 54 20.89 5.71 23.56
N ASP A 55 22.17 6.03 23.40
CA ASP A 55 23.18 5.86 24.43
C ASP A 55 23.11 7.06 25.40
N PRO A 56 22.89 6.88 26.72
CA PRO A 56 22.73 7.98 27.69
C PRO A 56 23.94 8.92 27.80
N THR A 57 25.07 8.56 27.20
CA THR A 57 26.37 9.26 27.29
C THR A 57 26.71 10.11 26.07
N SER A 58 25.89 10.07 25.00
CA SER A 58 26.18 10.77 23.75
C SER A 58 25.08 11.78 23.40
N HIS A 59 25.47 13.02 23.09
CA HIS A 59 24.57 14.11 22.64
C HIS A 59 23.99 13.89 21.23
N LEU A 60 24.15 12.69 20.66
CA LEU A 60 23.69 12.34 19.32
C LEU A 60 22.38 11.55 19.43
N PRO A 61 21.37 11.83 18.58
CA PRO A 61 20.16 11.04 18.57
C PRO A 61 20.49 9.58 18.23
N GLY A 62 19.95 8.62 18.99
CA GLY A 62 20.14 7.19 18.72
C GLY A 62 19.76 6.83 17.28
N ILE A 63 20.66 6.15 16.58
CA ILE A 63 20.46 5.75 15.18
C ILE A 63 20.30 4.22 15.15
N LEU A 64 19.23 3.76 14.50
CA LEU A 64 19.03 2.34 14.28
C LEU A 64 20.19 1.80 13.40
N PRO A 65 20.85 0.69 13.78
CA PRO A 65 21.93 0.13 12.97
C PRO A 65 21.46 -0.14 11.53
N THR A 66 22.26 0.25 10.55
CA THR A 66 21.91 0.22 9.11
C THR A 66 21.43 -1.16 8.66
N ASN A 67 22.00 -2.23 9.21
CA ASN A 67 21.58 -3.61 8.92
C ASN A 67 20.11 -3.88 9.29
N VAL A 68 19.65 -3.32 10.40
CA VAL A 68 18.27 -3.50 10.87
C VAL A 68 17.30 -2.63 10.07
N ASN A 69 17.67 -1.39 9.78
CA ASN A 69 16.87 -0.51 8.91
C ASN A 69 16.69 -1.13 7.51
N ASN A 70 17.77 -1.66 6.94
CA ASN A 70 17.73 -2.34 5.65
C ASN A 70 16.91 -3.63 5.69
N ALA A 71 16.92 -4.36 6.81
CA ALA A 71 16.07 -5.53 6.97
C ALA A 71 14.57 -5.17 7.01
N ILE A 72 14.20 -4.10 7.73
CA ILE A 72 12.80 -3.63 7.85
C ILE A 72 12.26 -3.12 6.50
N THR A 73 13.07 -2.37 5.74
CA THR A 73 12.66 -1.90 4.41
C THR A 73 12.71 -3.04 3.38
N GLY A 74 13.75 -3.87 3.43
CA GLY A 74 13.94 -5.00 2.53
C GLY A 74 12.84 -6.05 2.66
N VAL A 75 12.42 -6.38 3.88
CA VAL A 75 11.35 -7.37 4.09
C VAL A 75 10.01 -6.90 3.53
N ALA A 76 9.70 -5.60 3.61
CA ALA A 76 8.51 -5.03 3.00
C ALA A 76 8.55 -5.17 1.47
N LEU A 77 9.70 -4.85 0.84
CA LEU A 77 9.89 -5.00 -0.60
C LEU A 77 9.83 -6.48 -1.05
N CYS A 78 10.43 -7.39 -0.29
CA CYS A 78 10.33 -8.83 -0.53
C CYS A 78 8.86 -9.30 -0.43
N GLY A 79 8.13 -8.82 0.57
CA GLY A 79 6.69 -9.05 0.72
C GLY A 79 5.91 -8.56 -0.50
N THR A 80 6.15 -7.33 -0.94
CA THR A 80 5.52 -6.73 -2.13
C THR A 80 5.79 -7.52 -3.39
N LEU A 81 7.03 -7.95 -3.63
CA LEU A 81 7.37 -8.78 -4.79
C LEU A 81 6.64 -10.13 -4.74
N ALA A 82 6.63 -10.80 -3.58
CA ALA A 82 5.91 -12.06 -3.41
C ALA A 82 4.39 -11.87 -3.60
N GLY A 83 3.85 -10.77 -3.08
CA GLY A 83 2.44 -10.40 -3.20
C GLY A 83 2.01 -10.15 -4.64
N GLN A 84 2.81 -9.42 -5.42
CA GLN A 84 2.54 -9.16 -6.84
C GLN A 84 2.39 -10.45 -7.64
N LEU A 85 3.30 -11.41 -7.45
CA LEU A 85 3.28 -12.70 -8.14
C LEU A 85 2.09 -13.56 -7.68
N PHE A 86 1.88 -13.66 -6.37
CA PHE A 86 0.84 -14.51 -5.80
C PHE A 86 -0.57 -13.99 -6.12
N PHE A 87 -0.83 -12.72 -5.87
CA PHE A 87 -2.14 -12.12 -6.11
C PHE A 87 -2.42 -11.89 -7.59
N GLY A 88 -1.39 -11.72 -8.43
CA GLY A 88 -1.55 -11.75 -9.89
C GLY A 88 -2.15 -13.07 -10.35
N TRP A 89 -1.51 -14.20 -9.97
CA TRP A 89 -2.04 -15.53 -10.27
C TRP A 89 -3.39 -15.81 -9.62
N LEU A 90 -3.58 -15.39 -8.36
CA LEU A 90 -4.82 -15.60 -7.64
C LEU A 90 -5.99 -14.80 -8.23
N GLY A 91 -5.73 -13.58 -8.70
CA GLY A 91 -6.68 -12.71 -9.37
C GLY A 91 -7.24 -13.33 -10.64
N ASP A 92 -6.38 -13.99 -11.41
CA ASP A 92 -6.78 -14.70 -12.64
C ASP A 92 -7.58 -15.98 -12.34
N LYS A 93 -7.37 -16.64 -11.19
CA LYS A 93 -8.04 -17.92 -10.84
C LYS A 93 -9.34 -17.77 -10.04
N LEU A 94 -9.39 -16.87 -9.05
CA LEU A 94 -10.52 -16.73 -8.10
C LEU A 94 -11.47 -15.57 -8.43
N GLY A 95 -11.11 -14.73 -9.41
CA GLY A 95 -11.88 -13.57 -9.82
C GLY A 95 -11.44 -12.28 -9.13
N ARG A 96 -11.13 -11.30 -9.95
CA ARG A 96 -10.50 -10.00 -9.60
C ARG A 96 -11.20 -9.24 -8.48
N LYS A 97 -12.54 -9.20 -8.48
CA LYS A 97 -13.32 -8.47 -7.46
C LYS A 97 -13.20 -9.07 -6.05
N LYS A 98 -13.15 -10.40 -5.92
CA LYS A 98 -13.00 -11.07 -4.62
C LYS A 98 -11.59 -10.91 -4.08
N VAL A 99 -10.60 -11.05 -4.95
CA VAL A 99 -9.20 -10.92 -4.57
C VAL A 99 -8.87 -9.49 -4.11
N TYR A 100 -9.52 -8.47 -4.69
CA TYR A 100 -9.36 -7.07 -4.25
C TYR A 100 -9.80 -6.85 -2.80
N GLY A 101 -10.93 -7.46 -2.40
CA GLY A 101 -11.38 -7.40 -1.02
C GLY A 101 -10.41 -8.10 -0.06
N ILE A 102 -9.80 -9.21 -0.50
CA ILE A 102 -8.82 -9.97 0.30
C ILE A 102 -7.53 -9.17 0.46
N THR A 103 -7.00 -8.55 -0.60
CA THR A 103 -5.78 -7.73 -0.54
C THR A 103 -6.00 -6.53 0.38
N LEU A 104 -7.13 -5.84 0.25
CA LEU A 104 -7.47 -4.70 1.10
C LEU A 104 -7.62 -5.09 2.58
N THR A 105 -8.32 -6.19 2.87
CA THR A 105 -8.49 -6.67 4.26
C THR A 105 -7.15 -7.09 4.87
N THR A 106 -6.29 -7.74 4.07
CA THR A 106 -4.94 -8.13 4.47
C THR A 106 -4.13 -6.88 4.82
N MET A 107 -4.13 -5.88 3.95
CA MET A 107 -3.40 -4.64 4.14
C MET A 107 -3.86 -3.89 5.40
N VAL A 108 -5.17 -3.71 5.60
CA VAL A 108 -5.72 -3.05 6.79
C VAL A 108 -5.42 -3.86 8.07
N GLY A 109 -5.61 -5.19 8.02
CA GLY A 109 -5.35 -6.06 9.16
C GLY A 109 -3.89 -5.98 9.60
N PHE A 110 -2.95 -6.14 8.67
CA PHE A 110 -1.52 -6.09 8.99
C PHE A 110 -1.01 -4.68 9.30
N ALA A 111 -1.63 -3.62 8.77
CA ALA A 111 -1.34 -2.25 9.18
C ALA A 111 -1.72 -2.00 10.65
N LEU A 112 -2.90 -2.46 11.08
CA LEU A 112 -3.33 -2.38 12.47
C LEU A 112 -2.45 -3.23 13.39
N LEU A 113 -2.11 -4.46 12.98
CA LEU A 113 -1.21 -5.33 13.75
C LEU A 113 0.20 -4.73 13.86
N SER A 114 0.70 -4.09 12.80
CA SER A 114 1.98 -3.36 12.80
C SER A 114 1.95 -2.20 13.80
N GLY A 115 0.83 -1.48 13.90
CA GLY A 115 0.62 -0.43 14.91
C GLY A 115 0.48 -0.94 16.35
N LEU A 116 0.00 -2.17 16.53
CA LEU A 116 -0.11 -2.85 17.84
C LEU A 116 1.19 -3.55 18.27
N SER A 117 2.27 -3.41 17.50
CA SER A 117 3.56 -4.04 17.75
C SER A 117 4.29 -3.34 18.91
N PHE A 118 3.77 -3.50 20.13
CA PHE A 118 4.40 -3.07 21.38
C PHE A 118 5.11 -4.26 22.03
N GLY A 119 6.35 -4.08 22.47
CA GLY A 119 7.13 -5.13 23.11
C GLY A 119 8.15 -4.54 24.08
N SER A 120 8.47 -5.29 25.13
CA SER A 120 9.37 -4.83 26.21
C SER A 120 10.85 -4.82 25.83
N THR A 121 11.23 -5.37 24.67
CA THR A 121 12.63 -5.49 24.22
C THR A 121 12.77 -5.06 22.75
N SER A 122 13.78 -4.25 22.43
CA SER A 122 14.04 -3.70 21.09
C SER A 122 14.07 -4.76 19.99
N LYS A 123 14.69 -5.92 20.26
CA LYS A 123 14.78 -7.03 19.30
C LYS A 123 13.39 -7.61 18.99
N THR A 124 12.56 -7.81 20.01
CA THR A 124 11.21 -8.37 19.84
C THR A 124 10.30 -7.42 19.06
N VAL A 125 10.39 -6.11 19.33
CA VAL A 125 9.63 -5.08 18.59
C VAL A 125 10.04 -5.05 17.12
N VAL A 126 11.34 -5.05 16.84
CA VAL A 126 11.85 -5.04 15.46
C VAL A 126 11.47 -6.31 14.69
N THR A 127 11.58 -7.49 15.32
CA THR A 127 11.24 -8.76 14.66
C THR A 127 9.74 -8.88 14.37
N SER A 128 8.88 -8.52 15.32
CA SER A 128 7.43 -8.50 15.11
C SER A 128 7.01 -7.48 14.05
N LEU A 129 7.61 -6.28 14.07
CA LEU A 129 7.39 -5.27 13.05
C LEU A 129 7.81 -5.76 11.66
N CYS A 130 8.97 -6.42 11.52
CA CYS A 130 9.40 -7.03 10.26
C CYS A 130 8.40 -8.09 9.76
N PHE A 131 7.89 -8.93 10.65
CA PHE A 131 6.90 -9.96 10.30
C PHE A 131 5.59 -9.35 9.79
N PHE A 132 5.05 -8.35 10.49
CA PHE A 132 3.83 -7.68 10.05
C PHE A 132 4.07 -6.88 8.76
N ARG A 133 5.24 -6.25 8.59
CA ARG A 133 5.59 -5.54 7.35
C ARG A 133 5.77 -6.45 6.15
N PHE A 134 6.26 -7.67 6.33
CA PHE A 134 6.28 -8.65 5.24
C PHE A 134 4.87 -8.88 4.69
N TRP A 135 3.92 -9.14 5.59
CA TRP A 135 2.54 -9.43 5.23
C TRP A 135 1.75 -8.21 4.76
N LEU A 136 2.03 -7.04 5.32
CA LEU A 136 1.50 -5.77 4.84
C LEU A 136 2.02 -5.49 3.41
N GLY A 137 3.33 -5.63 3.20
CA GLY A 137 3.97 -5.54 1.89
C GLY A 137 3.37 -6.53 0.89
N PHE A 138 3.08 -7.75 1.34
CA PHE A 138 2.39 -8.77 0.54
C PHE A 138 0.99 -8.32 0.09
N GLY A 139 0.22 -7.68 0.98
CA GLY A 139 -1.07 -7.08 0.65
C GLY A 139 -0.95 -5.94 -0.38
N ILE A 140 0.00 -5.02 -0.15
CA ILE A 140 0.34 -3.92 -1.07
C ILE A 140 0.66 -4.46 -2.48
N GLY A 141 1.50 -5.50 -2.55
CA GLY A 141 1.90 -6.09 -3.83
C GLY A 141 0.73 -6.60 -4.66
N GLY A 142 -0.33 -7.08 -4.01
CA GLY A 142 -1.54 -7.50 -4.71
C GLY A 142 -2.39 -6.37 -5.25
N ASP A 143 -2.34 -5.17 -4.64
CA ASP A 143 -3.19 -4.06 -5.07
C ASP A 143 -2.82 -3.54 -6.47
N TYR A 144 -1.53 -3.55 -6.83
CA TYR A 144 -1.03 -3.11 -8.14
C TYR A 144 -1.65 -3.87 -9.34
N PRO A 145 -1.50 -5.21 -9.46
CA PRO A 145 -2.08 -5.95 -10.59
C PRO A 145 -3.60 -5.89 -10.58
N LEU A 146 -4.24 -5.92 -9.41
CA LEU A 146 -5.68 -5.89 -9.30
C LEU A 146 -6.28 -4.54 -9.67
N SER A 147 -5.68 -3.44 -9.21
CA SER A 147 -6.11 -2.10 -9.54
C SER A 147 -5.93 -1.80 -11.03
N ALA A 148 -4.80 -2.21 -11.63
CA ALA A 148 -4.58 -2.09 -13.08
C ALA A 148 -5.68 -2.79 -13.88
N VAL A 149 -6.08 -3.97 -13.41
CA VAL A 149 -7.10 -4.79 -14.01
C VAL A 149 -8.51 -4.21 -13.84
N ILE A 150 -8.93 -3.86 -12.63
CA ILE A 150 -10.24 -3.26 -12.36
C ILE A 150 -10.40 -1.97 -13.17
N MET A 151 -9.33 -1.18 -13.23
CA MET A 151 -9.31 0.03 -14.03
C MET A 151 -9.46 -0.26 -15.53
N SER A 152 -8.85 -1.33 -16.03
CA SER A 152 -9.03 -1.77 -17.42
C SER A 152 -10.44 -2.30 -17.72
N GLU A 153 -11.17 -2.77 -16.72
CA GLU A 153 -12.55 -3.28 -16.86
C GLU A 153 -13.61 -2.17 -16.76
N TYR A 154 -13.37 -1.15 -15.94
CA TYR A 154 -14.35 -0.08 -15.68
C TYR A 154 -14.17 1.20 -16.50
N ALA A 155 -13.05 1.38 -17.20
CA ALA A 155 -12.78 2.65 -17.83
C ALA A 155 -13.35 2.74 -19.27
N ASN A 156 -13.88 3.91 -19.63
CA ASN A 156 -14.37 4.25 -20.98
C ASN A 156 -13.20 4.72 -21.88
N GLN A 157 -13.12 4.29 -23.14
CA GLN A 157 -11.93 4.39 -24.01
C GLN A 157 -11.29 5.80 -24.10
N LYS A 158 -12.08 6.88 -23.96
CA LYS A 158 -11.62 8.27 -24.05
C LYS A 158 -11.06 8.88 -22.76
N THR A 159 -11.45 8.40 -21.57
CA THR A 159 -11.08 9.01 -20.28
C THR A 159 -10.22 8.10 -19.39
N ARG A 160 -9.95 6.86 -19.83
CA ARG A 160 -9.14 5.88 -19.09
C ARG A 160 -7.82 6.46 -18.57
N GLY A 161 -7.06 7.13 -19.44
CA GLY A 161 -5.73 7.64 -19.10
C GLY A 161 -5.75 8.71 -18.01
N SER A 162 -6.70 9.64 -18.06
CA SER A 162 -6.84 10.70 -17.05
C SER A 162 -7.24 10.13 -15.69
N PHE A 163 -8.09 9.11 -15.66
CA PHE A 163 -8.48 8.45 -14.42
C PHE A 163 -7.36 7.59 -13.83
N ILE A 164 -6.59 6.87 -14.66
CA ILE A 164 -5.39 6.16 -14.20
C ILE A 164 -4.40 7.16 -13.61
N ALA A 165 -4.15 8.27 -14.32
CA ALA A 165 -3.25 9.32 -13.84
C ALA A 165 -3.74 9.93 -12.51
N ALA A 166 -5.04 10.13 -12.32
CA ALA A 166 -5.60 10.63 -11.06
C ALA A 166 -5.38 9.66 -9.89
N VAL A 167 -5.56 8.35 -10.11
CA VAL A 167 -5.32 7.32 -9.09
C VAL A 167 -3.83 7.24 -8.73
N PHE A 168 -2.94 7.25 -9.71
CA PHE A 168 -1.49 7.29 -9.45
C PHE A 168 -1.04 8.61 -8.83
N ALA A 169 -1.69 9.74 -9.13
CA ALA A 169 -1.40 11.02 -8.47
C ALA A 169 -1.70 10.98 -6.96
N MET A 170 -2.68 10.19 -6.51
CA MET A 170 -2.95 9.97 -5.09
C MET A 170 -1.78 9.31 -4.34
N GLN A 171 -0.93 8.55 -5.05
CA GLN A 171 0.31 8.01 -4.49
C GLN A 171 1.24 9.15 -4.03
N GLY A 172 1.37 10.20 -4.84
CA GLY A 172 2.14 11.40 -4.47
C GLY A 172 1.56 12.11 -3.25
N VAL A 173 0.24 12.20 -3.16
CA VAL A 173 -0.45 12.76 -1.97
C VAL A 173 -0.15 11.92 -0.72
N GLY A 174 -0.13 10.58 -0.83
CA GLY A 174 0.23 9.68 0.28
C GLY A 174 1.64 9.91 0.81
N ILE A 175 2.61 10.11 -0.09
CA ILE A 175 4.00 10.43 0.28
C ILE A 175 4.08 11.79 1.00
N LEU A 176 3.38 12.80 0.50
CA LEU A 176 3.34 14.13 1.13
C LEU A 176 2.73 14.07 2.53
N VAL A 177 1.62 13.35 2.71
CA VAL A 177 0.97 13.19 4.01
C VAL A 177 1.88 12.41 4.97
N ALA A 178 2.50 11.32 4.52
CA ALA A 178 3.45 10.56 5.34
C ALA A 178 4.64 11.42 5.78
N GLY A 179 5.18 12.26 4.88
CA GLY A 179 6.22 13.23 5.21
C GLY A 179 5.76 14.30 6.20
N GLY A 180 4.54 14.83 6.02
CA GLY A 180 3.95 15.80 6.95
C GLY A 180 3.75 15.23 8.35
N VAL A 181 3.20 14.03 8.46
CA VAL A 181 3.06 13.31 9.74
C VAL A 181 4.43 13.03 10.35
N ALA A 182 5.39 12.58 9.54
CA ALA A 182 6.76 12.36 9.99
C ALA A 182 7.39 13.63 10.57
N MET A 183 7.23 14.78 9.92
CA MET A 183 7.72 16.07 10.42
C MET A 183 7.05 16.50 11.72
N PHE A 184 5.76 16.24 11.87
CA PHE A 184 5.02 16.59 13.10
C PHE A 184 5.43 15.73 14.30
N VAL A 185 5.79 14.47 14.06
CA VAL A 185 6.16 13.50 15.11
C VAL A 185 7.66 13.51 15.45
N SER A 186 8.53 13.93 14.53
CA SER A 186 10.01 13.90 14.67
C SER A 186 10.58 15.07 15.44
#